data_AF-A0A2W7AA71-F1
#
_entry.id   AF-A0A2W7AA71-F1
#
_cell.length_a   1.000
_cell.length_b   1.000
_cell.length_c   1.000
_cell.angle_alpha   90.00
_cell.angle_beta   90.00
_cell.angle_gamma   90.00
#
_symmetry.space_group_name_H-M   'P 1'
#
loop_
_entity.id
_entity.type
_entity.pdbx_description
1 polymer ?
#
loop_
_entity_poly.entity_id
_entity_poly.type
_entity_poly.pdbx_seq_one_letter_code
_entity_poly.pdbx_strand_id
1 'polypeptide(L)'
;MSRYTGIFKISTPVAVFQPLMKDTLESCRFNVIYETGDYLMAREIPGNAAFHQLVTVEVLVDKTVVTDCEIHMSIVVKNEELPLHLDNHCHQVFGQITQAIADANHWHLIEAVAG
;
A
#
# COMPACT_ATOMS: atom_id res chain seq x y z
N MET A 1 6.63 -13.53 10.71
CA MET A 1 5.96 -12.35 10.16
C MET A 1 6.64 -11.98 8.85
N SER A 2 5.98 -12.24 7.73
CA SER A 2 6.41 -11.77 6.41
C SER A 2 6.11 -10.28 6.32
N ARG A 3 7.07 -9.52 5.78
CA ARG A 3 6.99 -8.07 5.64
C ARG A 3 7.69 -7.66 4.35
N TYR A 4 7.00 -6.88 3.53
CA TYR A 4 7.51 -6.30 2.29
C TYR A 4 7.30 -4.80 2.32
N THR A 5 8.25 -4.04 1.77
CA THR A 5 8.26 -2.58 1.81
C THR A 5 8.47 -2.02 0.42
N GLY A 6 7.62 -1.07 0.03
CA GLY A 6 7.77 -0.32 -1.20
C GLY A 6 7.91 1.16 -0.90
N ILE A 7 8.73 1.87 -1.66
CA ILE A 7 8.88 3.31 -1.62
C ILE A 7 8.45 3.81 -3.00
N PHE A 8 7.53 4.78 -3.01
CA PHE A 8 6.95 5.33 -4.22
C PHE A 8 7.05 6.84 -4.19
N LYS A 9 7.38 7.40 -5.35
CA LYS A 9 7.22 8.80 -5.65
C LYS A 9 6.15 8.92 -6.73
N ILE A 10 5.06 9.64 -6.44
CA ILE A 10 3.94 9.84 -7.37
C ILE A 10 3.66 11.33 -7.57
N SER A 11 3.15 11.70 -8.74
CA SER A 11 2.63 13.04 -9.01
C SER A 11 1.11 13.07 -8.88
N THR A 12 0.62 13.75 -7.85
CA THR A 12 -0.81 14.03 -7.61
C THR A 12 -0.95 15.16 -6.60
N PRO A 13 -2.01 15.98 -6.65
CA PRO A 13 -2.27 16.95 -5.60
C PRO A 13 -2.44 16.27 -4.24
N VAL A 14 -1.79 16.81 -3.20
CA VAL A 14 -1.85 16.26 -1.83
C VAL A 14 -3.30 16.15 -1.32
N ALA A 15 -4.14 17.12 -1.68
CA ALA A 15 -5.55 17.17 -1.27
C ALA A 15 -6.39 15.98 -1.78
N VAL A 16 -5.99 15.32 -2.87
CA VAL A 16 -6.73 14.19 -3.46
C VAL A 16 -6.03 12.85 -3.25
N PHE A 17 -4.83 12.83 -2.68
CA PHE A 17 -4.06 11.60 -2.52
C PHE A 17 -4.75 10.58 -1.63
N GLN A 18 -5.17 10.98 -0.43
CA GLN A 18 -5.82 10.08 0.52
C GLN A 18 -7.04 9.37 -0.05
N PRO A 19 -8.03 10.07 -0.64
CA PRO A 19 -9.17 9.39 -1.24
C PRO A 19 -8.74 8.46 -2.39
N LEU A 20 -7.79 8.86 -3.25
CA LEU A 20 -7.30 7.99 -4.33
C LEU A 20 -6.58 6.73 -3.82
N MET A 21 -5.77 6.87 -2.77
CA MET A 21 -5.06 5.75 -2.17
C MET A 21 -6.04 4.79 -1.49
N LYS A 22 -7.07 5.31 -0.83
CA LYS A 22 -8.16 4.51 -0.27
C LYS A 22 -8.89 3.73 -1.35
N ASP A 23 -9.30 4.37 -2.44
CA ASP A 23 -9.97 3.71 -3.57
C ASP A 23 -9.08 2.62 -4.19
N THR A 24 -7.77 2.87 -4.29
CA THR A 24 -6.78 1.90 -4.78
C THR A 24 -6.73 0.66 -3.86
N LEU A 25 -6.68 0.85 -2.54
CA LEU A 25 -6.68 -0.26 -1.57
C LEU A 25 -8.01 -1.03 -1.57
N GLU A 26 -9.14 -0.32 -1.65
CA GLU A 26 -10.47 -0.94 -1.73
C GLU A 26 -10.64 -1.80 -2.99
N SER A 27 -10.11 -1.33 -4.14
CA SER A 27 -10.06 -2.13 -5.38
C SER A 27 -9.23 -3.41 -5.25
N CYS A 28 -8.27 -3.41 -4.32
CA CYS A 28 -7.44 -4.57 -3.98
C CYS A 28 -8.07 -5.47 -2.90
N ARG A 29 -9.35 -5.26 -2.53
CA ARG A 29 -10.07 -5.98 -1.46
C ARG A 29 -9.53 -5.70 -0.06
N PHE A 30 -9.12 -4.46 0.22
CA PHE A 30 -8.77 -4.00 1.56
C PHE A 30 -9.84 -3.07 2.11
N ASN A 31 -10.03 -3.08 3.42
CA ASN A 31 -10.82 -2.09 4.13
C ASN A 31 -9.88 -1.18 4.92
N VAL A 32 -9.99 0.13 4.72
CA VAL A 32 -9.23 1.12 5.52
C VAL A 32 -9.81 1.15 6.94
N ILE A 33 -8.98 0.82 7.93
CA ILE A 33 -9.38 0.73 9.34
C ILE A 33 -8.85 1.88 10.19
N TYR A 34 -7.88 2.64 9.67
CA TYR A 34 -7.34 3.82 10.34
C TYR A 34 -6.72 4.79 9.32
N GLU A 35 -6.90 6.09 9.55
CA GLU A 35 -6.45 7.16 8.66
C GLU A 35 -6.10 8.42 9.47
N THR A 36 -4.93 9.00 9.20
CA THR A 36 -4.51 10.34 9.60
C THR A 36 -3.89 11.04 8.40
N GLY A 37 -3.61 12.35 8.47
CA GLY A 37 -3.13 13.12 7.30
C GLY A 37 -1.84 12.63 6.62
N ASP A 38 -1.06 11.75 7.23
CA ASP A 38 0.16 11.13 6.70
C ASP A 38 0.16 9.60 6.75
N TYR A 39 -0.91 8.99 7.23
CA TYR A 39 -0.91 7.55 7.51
C TYR A 39 -2.24 6.91 7.14
N LEU A 40 -2.18 5.80 6.41
CA LEU A 40 -3.33 4.93 6.14
C LEU A 40 -2.99 3.51 6.58
N MET A 41 -3.93 2.86 7.24
CA MET A 41 -3.85 1.44 7.56
C MET A 41 -5.08 0.74 7.01
N ALA A 42 -4.86 -0.30 6.21
CA ALA A 42 -5.91 -1.10 5.65
C ALA A 42 -5.68 -2.58 5.93
N ARG A 43 -6.77 -3.32 6.08
CA ARG A 43 -6.75 -4.76 6.35
C ARG A 43 -7.48 -5.50 5.24
N GLU A 44 -6.91 -6.62 4.81
CA GLU A 44 -7.51 -7.48 3.80
C GLU A 44 -8.90 -7.95 4.25
N ILE A 45 -9.87 -7.87 3.34
CA ILE A 45 -11.23 -8.35 3.58
C ILE A 45 -11.19 -9.90 3.60
N PRO A 46 -11.67 -10.56 4.67
CA PRO A 46 -11.71 -12.01 4.73
C PRO A 46 -12.55 -12.63 3.61
N GLY A 47 -12.14 -13.79 3.12
CA GLY A 47 -12.89 -14.55 2.11
C GLY A 47 -12.01 -15.47 1.25
N ASN A 48 -10.77 -15.07 1.00
CA ASN A 48 -9.84 -15.81 0.12
C ASN A 48 -8.58 -16.34 0.83
N ALA A 49 -8.31 -15.92 2.06
CA ALA A 49 -7.14 -16.31 2.84
C ALA A 49 -7.54 -16.78 4.24
N ALA A 50 -6.74 -17.66 4.84
CA ALA A 50 -6.96 -18.04 6.24
C ALA A 50 -6.74 -16.84 7.16
N PHE A 51 -7.36 -16.85 8.35
CA PHE A 51 -7.32 -15.68 9.24
C PHE A 51 -5.90 -15.24 9.62
N HIS A 52 -4.97 -16.18 9.75
CA HIS A 52 -3.56 -15.92 10.05
C HIS A 52 -2.76 -15.38 8.84
N GLN A 53 -3.32 -15.48 7.63
CA GLN A 53 -2.71 -14.98 6.41
C GLN A 53 -3.20 -13.58 6.05
N LEU A 54 -4.27 -13.08 6.70
CA LEU A 54 -4.84 -11.77 6.42
C LEU A 54 -3.78 -10.69 6.49
N VAL A 55 -3.65 -9.95 5.38
CA VAL A 55 -2.62 -8.95 5.23
C VAL A 55 -3.07 -7.61 5.80
N THR A 56 -2.13 -6.91 6.42
CA THR A 56 -2.24 -5.51 6.81
C THR A 56 -1.31 -4.69 5.95
N VAL A 57 -1.84 -3.59 5.43
CA VAL A 57 -1.11 -2.61 4.62
C VAL A 57 -1.05 -1.31 5.42
N GLU A 58 0.15 -0.76 5.56
CA GLU A 58 0.39 0.54 6.16
C GLU A 58 1.00 1.44 5.09
N VAL A 59 0.42 2.60 4.84
CA VAL A 59 0.93 3.63 3.91
C VAL A 59 1.36 4.82 4.74
N LEU A 60 2.60 5.27 4.57
CA LEU A 60 3.18 6.41 5.28
C LEU A 60 3.60 7.45 4.24
N VAL A 61 3.10 8.66 4.37
CA VAL A 61 3.46 9.82 3.52
C VAL A 61 4.55 10.62 4.20
N ASP A 62 5.66 10.85 3.50
CA ASP A 62 6.75 11.68 4.00
C ASP A 62 6.44 13.17 3.80
N LYS A 63 5.80 13.79 4.80
CA LYS A 63 5.47 15.21 4.81
C LYS A 63 6.69 16.16 4.71
N THR A 64 7.92 15.67 4.92
CA THR A 64 9.10 16.53 4.87
C THR A 64 9.60 16.78 3.44
N VAL A 65 9.20 15.93 2.49
CA VAL A 65 9.63 15.96 1.08
C VAL A 65 8.46 16.16 0.11
N VAL A 66 7.22 16.18 0.63
CA VAL A 66 6.01 16.44 -0.16
C VAL A 66 6.01 17.87 -0.69
N THR A 67 5.78 18.01 -1.99
CA THR A 67 5.42 19.28 -2.62
C THR A 67 3.93 19.25 -2.98
N ASP A 68 3.33 20.38 -3.38
CA ASP A 68 1.90 20.46 -3.67
C ASP A 68 1.39 19.41 -4.67
N CYS A 69 2.27 18.90 -5.55
CA CYS A 69 1.95 17.95 -6.60
C CYS A 69 2.85 16.70 -6.64
N GLU A 70 3.75 16.51 -5.69
CA GLU A 70 4.59 15.30 -5.59
C GLU A 70 4.52 14.72 -4.19
N ILE A 71 4.23 13.41 -4.13
CA ILE A 71 4.06 12.68 -2.90
C ILE A 71 5.09 11.58 -2.84
N HIS A 72 5.84 11.59 -1.75
CA HIS A 72 6.75 10.53 -1.37
C HIS A 72 6.05 9.68 -0.32
N MET A 73 5.85 8.39 -0.61
CA MET A 73 5.22 7.46 0.30
C MET A 73 6.00 6.16 0.44
N SER A 74 5.86 5.53 1.59
CA SER A 74 6.26 4.15 1.80
C SER A 74 5.04 3.29 2.12
N ILE A 75 5.03 2.07 1.61
CA ILE A 75 4.04 1.06 1.98
C ILE A 75 4.74 -0.07 2.72
N VAL A 76 4.07 -0.60 3.73
CA VAL A 76 4.48 -1.79 4.46
C VAL A 76 3.35 -2.79 4.39
N VAL A 77 3.62 -3.95 3.80
CA VAL A 77 2.67 -5.04 3.67
C VAL A 77 3.13 -6.17 4.56
N LYS A 78 2.30 -6.58 5.53
CA LYS A 78 2.67 -7.58 6.55
C LYS A 78 1.52 -8.50 6.93
N ASN A 79 1.86 -9.72 7.32
CA ASN A 79 0.93 -10.67 7.94
C ASN A 79 1.68 -11.61 8.89
N GLU A 80 0.94 -12.50 9.56
CA GLU A 80 1.51 -13.43 10.55
C GLU A 80 2.20 -14.65 9.93
N GLU A 81 2.32 -14.74 8.60
CA GLU A 81 3.05 -15.84 7.95
C GLU A 81 4.55 -15.81 8.30
N LEU A 82 5.19 -16.96 8.24
CA LEU A 82 6.65 -17.05 8.37
C LEU A 82 7.31 -16.77 7.02
N PRO A 83 8.39 -15.98 6.97
CA PRO A 83 9.07 -15.60 5.72
C PRO A 83 9.87 -16.75 5.08
N LEU A 84 9.66 -18.00 5.52
CA LEU A 84 10.42 -19.18 5.07
C LEU A 84 10.08 -19.60 3.63
N HIS A 85 8.96 -19.12 3.09
CA HIS A 85 8.55 -19.33 1.70
C HIS A 85 8.54 -18.00 0.94
N LEU A 86 9.28 -17.93 -0.18
CA LEU A 86 9.34 -16.76 -1.06
C LEU A 86 7.99 -16.50 -1.77
N ASP A 87 7.25 -17.56 -2.07
CA ASP A 87 5.89 -17.49 -2.60
C ASP A 87 4.88 -17.67 -1.46
N ASN A 88 4.67 -16.59 -0.70
CA ASN A 88 3.66 -16.52 0.36
C ASN A 88 2.55 -15.52 0.01
N HIS A 89 1.41 -15.61 0.69
CA HIS A 89 0.25 -14.75 0.42
C HIS A 89 0.59 -13.27 0.58
N CYS A 90 1.42 -12.92 1.58
CA CYS A 90 1.90 -11.55 1.79
C CYS A 90 2.69 -11.01 0.57
N HIS A 91 3.55 -11.83 -0.05
CA HIS A 91 4.30 -11.45 -1.25
C HIS A 91 3.38 -11.25 -2.47
N GLN A 92 2.40 -12.14 -2.66
CA GLN A 92 1.42 -12.02 -3.75
C GLN A 92 0.59 -10.74 -3.62
N VAL A 93 0.12 -10.45 -2.40
CA VAL A 93 -0.61 -9.22 -2.08
C VAL A 93 0.27 -7.98 -2.27
N PHE A 94 1.54 -8.03 -1.85
CA PHE A 94 2.49 -6.93 -2.07
C PHE A 94 2.65 -6.62 -3.56
N GLY A 95 2.78 -7.65 -4.40
CA GLY A 95 2.82 -7.51 -5.85
C GLY A 95 1.54 -6.91 -6.41
N GLN A 96 0.37 -7.37 -5.96
CA GLN A 96 -0.93 -6.83 -6.38
C GLN A 96 -1.06 -5.33 -6.07
N ILE A 97 -0.72 -4.92 -4.85
CA ILE A 97 -0.81 -3.51 -4.42
C ILE A 97 0.20 -2.65 -5.18
N THR A 98 1.43 -3.13 -5.34
CA THR A 98 2.48 -2.41 -6.10
C THR A 98 2.04 -2.19 -7.54
N GLN A 99 1.43 -3.21 -8.16
CA GLN A 99 0.89 -3.08 -9.52
C GLN A 99 -0.29 -2.11 -9.57
N ALA A 100 -1.21 -2.16 -8.60
CA ALA A 100 -2.34 -1.24 -8.53
C ALA A 100 -1.89 0.23 -8.35
N ILE A 101 -0.82 0.47 -7.59
CA ILE A 101 -0.22 1.80 -7.45
C ILE A 101 0.44 2.25 -8.77
N ALA A 102 1.13 1.34 -9.48
CA ALA A 102 1.78 1.66 -10.74
C ALA A 102 0.80 1.93 -11.88
N ASP A 103 -0.31 1.19 -11.93
CA ASP A 103 -1.33 1.26 -12.98
C ASP A 103 -2.48 2.24 -12.66
N ALA A 104 -2.42 2.92 -11.50
CA ALA A 104 -3.47 3.85 -11.11
C ALA A 104 -3.55 5.02 -12.11
N ASN A 105 -4.65 5.06 -12.87
CA ASN A 105 -4.90 6.10 -13.89
C ASN A 105 -5.06 7.52 -13.32
N HIS A 106 -5.06 7.68 -12.00
CA HIS A 106 -5.37 8.93 -11.31
C HIS A 106 -4.10 9.68 -10.85
N TRP A 107 -2.91 9.10 -10.98
CA TRP A 107 -1.64 9.75 -10.72
C TRP A 107 -0.55 9.27 -11.67
N HIS A 108 0.59 9.97 -11.69
CA HIS A 108 1.75 9.54 -12.46
C HIS A 108 2.84 8.97 -11.54
N LEU A 109 3.22 7.71 -11.72
CA LEU A 109 4.34 7.12 -10.99
C LEU A 109 5.67 7.73 -11.51
N ILE A 110 6.45 8.32 -10.59
CA ILE A 110 7.74 8.94 -10.88
C ILE A 110 8.87 7.94 -10.57
N GLU A 111 8.87 7.34 -9.38
CA GLU A 111 9.86 6.35 -8.95
C GLU A 111 9.21 5.27 -8.08
N ALA A 112 9.68 4.04 -8.21
CA ALA A 112 9.31 2.92 -7.35
C ALA A 112 10.54 2.08 -6.98
N VAL A 113 10.71 1.81 -5.70
CA VAL A 113 11.70 0.87 -5.16
C VAL A 113 10.95 -0.11 -4.26
N ALA A 114 10.96 -1.40 -4.59
CA ALA A 114 10.25 -2.44 -3.87
C ALA A 114 11.24 -3.50 -3.36
N GLY A 115 11.09 -3.95 -2.11
CA GLY A 115 11.97 -4.93 -1.46
C GLY A 115 11.34 -5.67 -0.29
#